data_AF-A0AA37TGZ3-F1
#
_entry.id   AF-A0AA37TGZ3-F1
#
_cell.length_a   1.000
_cell.length_b   1.000
_cell.length_c   1.000
_cell.angle_alpha   90.00
_cell.angle_beta   90.00
_cell.angle_gamma   90.00
#
_symmetry.space_group_name_H-M   'P 1'
#
loop_
_entity.id
_entity.type
_entity.pdbx_description
1 polymer ?
#
loop_
_entity_poly.entity_id
_entity_poly.type
_entity_poly.pdbx_seq_one_letter_code
_entity_poly.pdbx_strand_id
1 'polypeptide(L)'
;MTDPARGTAPEPLAVLIVGAGFSGLAMAIRCRQAGIGPLRVIEKSGGLGGTWHDNTYPGAACDVPSHLYSLSFAPKADWSRMYAPQPEILAYLRETAERHGLMPLIQLRTTFQGATWDEARALWHVETDRGPVTARAIVSGMGGLHHPAYPDIPGRESFAGPAFHTAAWDHAVDLAGKRVGVIGTGASAVQVVPELAAIASHLTLFQRTPPWIMPKNDHAIAERAKDRYRKIPFARQLERARLFWLHEVRALLGFTKVSKLTGQAEGLARRHLAKAIRDPDLRAKLTPNYRLGCKRVLISDDYYPALQRPNVTLETGSIARITPTGLVTEDGHTLDLDVIVYATGFDVTATFARMNLVGRGGLRLTEAWAGGMGAYQGITVAGFPNYFMLLGPNTGLGHNSVVSMIEVQVQHVLDCLKALRRGARAIEVRPEAQARFLDRIRTRMADSIWQAGGCKSWYLDAQGRNTTLWPDSVMAYRRSARRARMADYRLG
;
A
#
# COMPACT_ATOMS: atom_id res chain seq x y z
N MET A 1 -5.23 -24.55 52.93
CA MET A 1 -5.68 -24.24 51.55
C MET A 1 -4.91 -23.02 51.08
N THR A 2 -3.86 -23.24 50.29
CA THR A 2 -3.08 -22.19 49.62
C THR A 2 -3.38 -22.29 48.13
N ASP A 3 -3.99 -21.25 47.59
CA ASP A 3 -4.42 -21.10 46.19
C ASP A 3 -3.20 -21.12 45.23
N PRO A 4 -3.11 -22.07 44.27
CA PRO A 4 -1.98 -22.21 43.35
C PRO A 4 -2.20 -21.48 42.01
N ALA A 5 -2.88 -20.33 41.98
CA ALA A 5 -3.16 -19.59 40.74
C ALA A 5 -2.78 -18.09 40.77
N ARG A 6 -1.56 -17.75 41.19
CA ARG A 6 -0.91 -16.49 40.77
C ARG A 6 0.23 -16.80 39.82
N GLY A 7 -0.11 -17.20 38.59
CA GLY A 7 0.85 -17.22 37.50
C GLY A 7 1.45 -15.82 37.35
N THR A 8 2.79 -15.73 37.38
CA THR A 8 3.51 -14.49 37.09
C THR A 8 3.00 -13.90 35.77
N ALA A 9 2.59 -12.63 35.79
CA ALA A 9 2.16 -11.95 34.57
C ALA A 9 3.23 -12.14 33.48
N PRO A 10 2.85 -12.50 32.25
CA PRO A 10 3.81 -12.78 31.19
C PRO A 10 4.74 -11.60 30.97
N GLU A 11 6.03 -11.89 30.79
CA GLU A 11 7.06 -10.86 30.59
C GLU A 11 6.71 -9.99 29.37
N PRO A 12 6.82 -8.65 29.46
CA PRO A 12 6.46 -7.77 28.36
C PRO A 12 7.36 -8.03 27.14
N LEU A 13 6.76 -8.01 25.95
CA LEU A 13 7.50 -8.08 24.70
C LEU A 13 8.48 -6.91 24.60
N ALA A 14 9.68 -7.13 24.06
CA ALA A 14 10.53 -6.01 23.67
C ALA A 14 9.90 -5.24 22.51
N VAL A 15 9.31 -5.96 21.55
CA VAL A 15 8.64 -5.36 20.39
C VAL A 15 7.41 -6.18 20.02
N LEU A 16 6.28 -5.50 19.82
CA LEU A 16 5.12 -6.03 19.11
C LEU A 16 5.08 -5.44 17.71
N ILE A 17 5.08 -6.28 16.68
CA ILE A 17 4.90 -5.87 15.28
C ILE A 17 3.47 -6.16 14.86
N VAL A 18 2.79 -5.17 14.28
CA VAL A 18 1.41 -5.31 13.81
C VAL A 18 1.38 -5.36 12.29
N GLY A 19 0.96 -6.49 11.73
CA GLY A 19 0.93 -6.80 10.29
C GLY A 19 2.10 -7.68 9.84
N ALA A 20 1.82 -8.70 9.02
CA ALA A 20 2.78 -9.66 8.46
C ALA A 20 2.96 -9.51 6.93
N GLY A 21 2.86 -8.27 6.42
CA GLY A 21 3.30 -7.91 5.07
C GLY A 21 4.80 -7.59 4.97
N PHE A 22 5.24 -7.01 3.85
CA PHE A 22 6.65 -6.60 3.65
C PHE A 22 7.23 -5.82 4.83
N SER A 23 6.50 -4.84 5.37
CA SER A 23 6.94 -4.00 6.49
C SER A 23 7.23 -4.82 7.75
N GLY A 24 6.25 -5.62 8.19
CA GLY A 24 6.38 -6.40 9.41
C GLY A 24 7.42 -7.51 9.30
N LEU A 25 7.46 -8.22 8.15
CA LEU A 25 8.47 -9.24 7.91
C LEU A 25 9.88 -8.64 7.88
N ALA A 26 10.08 -7.51 7.19
CA ALA A 26 11.37 -6.82 7.18
C ALA A 26 11.80 -6.40 8.59
N MET A 27 10.89 -5.84 9.37
CA MET A 27 11.17 -5.44 10.76
C MET A 27 11.53 -6.65 11.62
N ALA A 28 10.77 -7.75 11.54
CA ALA A 28 11.00 -8.95 12.32
C ALA A 28 12.36 -9.60 11.99
N ILE A 29 12.70 -9.72 10.70
CA ILE A 29 14.01 -10.24 10.25
C ILE A 29 15.14 -9.38 10.84
N ARG A 30 15.01 -8.05 10.75
CA ARG A 30 16.04 -7.14 11.22
C ARG A 30 16.17 -7.09 12.74
N CYS A 31 15.07 -7.19 13.48
CA CYS A 31 15.09 -7.37 14.93
C CYS A 31 15.86 -8.64 15.33
N ARG A 32 15.56 -9.77 14.67
CA ARG A 32 16.28 -11.03 14.92
C ARG A 32 17.76 -10.92 14.62
N GLN A 33 18.13 -10.35 13.48
CA GLN A 33 19.55 -10.11 13.11
C GLN A 33 20.28 -9.21 14.12
N ALA A 34 19.56 -8.27 14.75
CA ALA A 34 20.10 -7.38 15.77
C ALA A 34 20.03 -7.96 17.21
N GLY A 35 19.49 -9.17 17.39
CA GLY A 35 19.27 -9.78 18.70
C GLY A 35 18.29 -9.00 19.58
N ILE A 36 17.26 -8.39 19.00
CA ILE A 36 16.20 -7.67 19.71
C ILE A 36 15.01 -8.61 19.92
N GLY A 37 14.67 -8.88 21.18
CA GLY A 37 13.54 -9.70 21.59
C GLY A 37 13.29 -9.59 23.11
N PRO A 38 12.22 -10.20 23.65
CA PRO A 38 11.25 -11.06 22.95
C PRO A 38 10.37 -10.31 21.92
N LEU A 39 10.07 -10.96 20.80
CA LEU A 39 9.36 -10.39 19.65
C LEU A 39 8.07 -11.17 19.36
N ARG A 40 7.00 -10.48 18.97
CA ARG A 40 5.81 -11.11 18.36
C ARG A 40 5.33 -10.29 17.17
N VAL A 41 4.85 -10.97 16.13
CA VAL A 41 4.14 -10.37 15.00
C VAL A 41 2.68 -10.80 15.09
N ILE A 42 1.73 -9.88 15.04
CA ILE A 42 0.30 -10.21 14.95
C ILE A 42 -0.23 -9.85 13.57
N GLU A 43 -1.11 -10.66 13.02
CA GLU A 43 -1.70 -10.48 11.69
C GLU A 43 -3.19 -10.80 11.76
N LYS A 44 -4.04 -9.90 11.25
CA LYS A 44 -5.50 -10.08 11.26
C LYS A 44 -5.93 -11.19 10.31
N SER A 45 -5.24 -11.35 9.19
CA SER A 45 -5.61 -12.31 8.15
C SER A 45 -5.22 -13.75 8.52
N GLY A 46 -5.77 -14.71 7.76
CA GLY A 46 -5.49 -16.13 7.91
C GLY A 46 -4.11 -16.57 7.41
N GLY A 47 -3.31 -15.66 6.84
CA GLY A 47 -1.97 -15.91 6.34
C GLY A 47 -1.13 -14.62 6.26
N LEU A 48 0.18 -14.80 6.13
CA LEU A 48 1.12 -13.69 5.91
C LEU A 48 1.07 -13.20 4.46
N GLY A 49 1.58 -11.99 4.23
CA GLY A 49 1.72 -11.40 2.89
C GLY A 49 1.11 -10.00 2.75
N GLY A 50 0.23 -9.61 3.67
CA GLY A 50 -0.47 -8.33 3.65
C GLY A 50 -1.27 -8.16 2.36
N THR A 51 -0.99 -7.10 1.59
CA THR A 51 -1.61 -6.85 0.27
C THR A 51 -1.63 -8.09 -0.62
N TRP A 52 -0.53 -8.85 -0.65
CA TRP A 52 -0.38 -10.03 -1.50
C TRP A 52 -1.06 -11.27 -0.92
N HIS A 53 -1.57 -11.24 0.30
CA HIS A 53 -2.46 -12.27 0.82
C HIS A 53 -3.92 -11.94 0.51
N ASP A 54 -4.32 -10.69 0.72
CA ASP A 54 -5.73 -10.29 0.64
C ASP A 54 -6.20 -10.08 -0.83
N ASN A 55 -5.35 -9.54 -1.71
CA ASN A 55 -5.73 -9.20 -3.08
C ASN A 55 -5.46 -10.37 -4.03
N THR A 56 -6.44 -11.25 -4.20
CA THR A 56 -6.33 -12.49 -4.99
C THR A 56 -7.16 -12.47 -6.29
N TYR A 57 -7.61 -11.29 -6.72
CA TYR A 57 -8.37 -11.13 -7.96
C TYR A 57 -7.52 -11.51 -9.20
N PRO A 58 -8.14 -11.99 -10.29
CA PRO A 58 -7.45 -12.33 -11.53
C PRO A 58 -6.63 -11.15 -12.07
N GLY A 59 -5.40 -11.41 -12.50
CA GLY A 59 -4.50 -10.40 -13.04
C GLY A 59 -3.76 -9.55 -12.00
N ALA A 60 -4.02 -9.75 -10.70
CA ALA A 60 -3.32 -9.04 -9.63
C ALA A 60 -1.80 -9.20 -9.78
N ALA A 61 -1.09 -8.09 -9.95
CA ALA A 61 0.35 -8.06 -10.18
C ALA A 61 1.00 -6.77 -9.67
N CYS A 62 2.32 -6.80 -9.47
CA CYS A 62 3.06 -5.59 -9.12
C CYS A 62 3.23 -4.67 -10.34
N ASP A 63 3.26 -3.36 -10.09
CA ASP A 63 3.62 -2.34 -11.07
C ASP A 63 5.08 -1.87 -10.94
N VAL A 64 5.85 -2.52 -10.06
CA VAL A 64 7.29 -2.33 -9.88
C VAL A 64 8.02 -3.58 -10.34
N PRO A 65 9.16 -3.45 -11.06
CA PRO A 65 9.92 -4.61 -11.51
C PRO A 65 10.33 -5.57 -10.38
N SER A 66 10.20 -6.88 -10.59
CA SER A 66 10.30 -7.92 -9.55
C SER A 66 11.62 -7.90 -8.75
N HIS A 67 12.76 -7.69 -9.42
CA HIS A 67 14.07 -7.57 -8.73
C HIS A 67 14.18 -6.31 -7.84
N LEU A 68 13.37 -5.29 -8.10
CA LEU A 68 13.29 -4.07 -7.29
C LEU A 68 12.18 -4.15 -6.22
N TYR A 69 11.11 -4.91 -6.48
CA TYR A 69 10.03 -5.17 -5.55
C TYR A 69 10.28 -6.42 -4.68
N SER A 70 11.43 -6.45 -4.03
CA SER A 70 11.86 -7.48 -3.09
C SER A 70 12.76 -6.88 -2.02
N LEU A 71 12.95 -7.58 -0.90
CA LEU A 71 13.86 -7.16 0.16
C LEU A 71 15.30 -7.28 -0.34
N SER A 72 16.08 -6.21 -0.20
CA SER A 72 17.47 -6.13 -0.68
C SER A 72 18.39 -7.14 0.01
N PHE A 73 18.05 -7.54 1.23
CA PHE A 73 18.77 -8.56 2.00
C PHE A 73 18.21 -9.98 1.82
N ALA A 74 17.13 -10.16 1.05
CA ALA A 74 16.58 -11.47 0.69
C ALA A 74 16.19 -11.50 -0.80
N PRO A 75 17.16 -11.35 -1.74
CA PRO A 75 16.85 -11.30 -3.17
C PRO A 75 16.51 -12.68 -3.74
N LYS A 76 15.47 -12.73 -4.60
CA LYS A 76 15.08 -13.92 -5.38
C LYS A 76 15.73 -13.91 -6.78
N ALA A 77 16.14 -15.08 -7.27
CA ALA A 77 16.95 -15.24 -8.49
C ALA A 77 16.15 -15.66 -9.73
N ASP A 78 14.97 -16.19 -9.52
CA ASP A 78 14.19 -16.98 -10.47
C ASP A 78 12.78 -16.38 -10.64
N TRP A 79 12.66 -15.05 -10.53
CA TRP A 79 11.43 -14.35 -10.87
C TRP A 79 10.96 -14.73 -12.27
N SER A 80 9.69 -15.06 -12.42
CA SER A 80 9.13 -15.56 -13.67
C SER A 80 9.11 -14.48 -14.78
N ARG A 81 8.82 -13.23 -14.41
CA ARG A 81 8.58 -12.10 -15.32
C ARG A 81 9.09 -10.78 -14.75
N MET A 82 9.19 -9.76 -15.61
CA MET A 82 9.59 -8.41 -15.22
C MET A 82 8.68 -7.85 -14.13
N TYR A 83 7.37 -8.11 -14.21
CA TYR A 83 6.39 -7.72 -13.20
C TYR A 83 5.71 -8.98 -12.64
N ALA A 84 6.10 -9.40 -11.44
CA ALA A 84 5.61 -10.63 -10.85
C ALA A 84 4.09 -10.57 -10.54
N PRO A 85 3.35 -11.65 -10.83
CA PRO A 85 1.96 -11.78 -10.42
C PRO A 85 1.86 -12.02 -8.90
N GLN A 86 0.69 -11.77 -8.34
CA GLN A 86 0.44 -11.88 -6.90
C GLN A 86 0.84 -13.23 -6.29
N PRO A 87 0.54 -14.40 -6.90
CA PRO A 87 0.89 -15.69 -6.30
C PRO A 87 2.40 -15.86 -6.11
N GLU A 88 3.21 -15.36 -7.05
CA GLU A 88 4.66 -15.44 -6.97
C GLU A 88 5.24 -14.55 -5.87
N ILE A 89 4.67 -13.35 -5.68
CA ILE A 89 5.09 -12.43 -4.62
C ILE A 89 4.69 -12.99 -3.25
N LEU A 90 3.50 -13.58 -3.13
CA LEU A 90 3.06 -14.24 -1.90
C LEU A 90 3.97 -15.42 -1.54
N ALA A 91 4.33 -16.26 -2.52
CA ALA A 91 5.27 -17.36 -2.34
C ALA A 91 6.64 -16.84 -1.87
N TYR A 92 7.17 -15.79 -2.51
CA TYR A 92 8.41 -15.13 -2.10
C TYR A 92 8.38 -14.68 -0.63
N LEU A 93 7.29 -14.06 -0.17
CA LEU A 93 7.15 -13.59 1.21
C LEU A 93 7.09 -14.77 2.20
N ARG A 94 6.39 -15.85 1.86
CA ARG A 94 6.31 -17.08 2.68
C ARG A 94 7.67 -17.75 2.82
N GLU A 95 8.33 -18.02 1.70
CA GLU A 95 9.68 -18.61 1.68
C GLU A 95 10.68 -17.74 2.46
N THR A 96 10.56 -16.41 2.36
CA THR A 96 11.42 -15.49 3.10
C THR A 96 11.16 -15.57 4.61
N ALA A 97 9.89 -15.59 5.03
CA ALA A 97 9.53 -15.74 6.44
C ALA A 97 10.02 -17.07 7.03
N GLU A 98 9.87 -18.18 6.29
CA GLU A 98 10.33 -19.51 6.68
C GLU A 98 11.86 -19.57 6.78
N ARG A 99 12.59 -19.10 5.76
CA ARG A 99 14.07 -19.08 5.74
C ARG A 99 14.66 -18.28 6.90
N HIS A 100 13.98 -17.23 7.33
CA HIS A 100 14.37 -16.42 8.49
C HIS A 100 13.73 -16.88 9.80
N GLY A 101 13.08 -18.05 9.81
CA GLY A 101 12.50 -18.70 10.98
C GLY A 101 11.43 -17.87 11.69
N LEU A 102 10.68 -17.03 10.96
CA LEU A 102 9.70 -16.12 11.55
C LEU A 102 8.38 -16.80 11.92
N MET A 103 8.08 -17.97 11.35
CA MET A 103 6.77 -18.64 11.51
C MET A 103 6.33 -18.78 12.98
N PRO A 104 7.19 -19.20 13.94
CA PRO A 104 6.78 -19.29 15.35
C PRO A 104 6.47 -17.95 16.02
N LEU A 105 6.91 -16.84 15.44
CA LEU A 105 6.70 -15.49 15.97
C LEU A 105 5.42 -14.84 15.43
N ILE A 106 4.85 -15.39 14.35
CA ILE A 106 3.69 -14.84 13.66
C ILE A 106 2.42 -15.47 14.21
N GLN A 107 1.61 -14.64 14.84
CA GLN A 107 0.30 -14.98 15.36
C GLN A 107 -0.77 -14.47 14.38
N LEU A 108 -1.20 -15.35 13.47
CA LEU A 108 -2.27 -15.08 12.48
C LEU A 108 -3.64 -14.94 13.16
N ARG A 109 -4.67 -14.50 12.43
CA ARG A 109 -6.04 -14.32 12.92
C ARG A 109 -6.09 -13.60 14.28
N THR A 110 -5.32 -12.52 14.39
CA THR A 110 -5.21 -11.71 15.60
C THR A 110 -5.27 -10.25 15.22
N THR A 111 -6.41 -9.62 15.53
CA THR A 111 -6.69 -8.24 15.19
C THR A 111 -6.22 -7.33 16.31
N PHE A 112 -5.36 -6.36 15.98
CA PHE A 112 -5.03 -5.25 16.88
C PHE A 112 -6.26 -4.34 17.03
N GLN A 113 -6.68 -4.08 18.27
CA GLN A 113 -7.87 -3.27 18.58
C GLN A 113 -7.51 -1.89 19.15
N GLY A 114 -6.39 -1.79 19.86
CA GLY A 114 -5.92 -0.53 20.43
C GLY A 114 -4.69 -0.71 21.30
N ALA A 115 -4.10 0.40 21.74
CA ALA A 115 -3.09 0.38 22.78
C ALA A 115 -3.05 1.67 23.59
N THR A 116 -2.71 1.54 24.87
CA THR A 116 -2.56 2.65 25.81
C THR A 116 -1.16 2.65 26.40
N TRP A 117 -0.52 3.81 26.41
CA TRP A 117 0.80 4.01 27.00
C TRP A 117 0.71 4.13 28.52
N ASP A 118 1.51 3.33 29.22
CA ASP A 118 1.70 3.37 30.66
C ASP A 118 2.99 4.13 30.99
N GLU A 119 2.85 5.35 31.49
CA GLU A 119 3.98 6.21 31.80
C GLU A 119 4.84 5.68 32.96
N ALA A 120 4.22 5.09 33.98
CA ALA A 120 4.94 4.60 35.15
C ALA A 120 5.83 3.41 34.79
N ARG A 121 5.32 2.50 33.96
CA ARG A 121 6.03 1.28 33.54
C ARG A 121 6.86 1.48 32.26
N ALA A 122 6.59 2.53 31.49
CA ALA A 122 7.14 2.75 30.15
C ALA A 122 6.86 1.58 29.20
N LEU A 123 5.60 1.14 29.18
CA LEU A 123 5.11 0.02 28.40
C LEU A 123 3.81 0.41 27.68
N TRP A 124 3.54 -0.24 26.56
CA TRP A 124 2.24 -0.25 25.93
C TRP A 124 1.41 -1.43 26.45
N HIS A 125 0.19 -1.15 26.85
CA HIS A 125 -0.87 -2.15 27.03
C HIS A 125 -1.66 -2.24 25.73
N VAL A 126 -1.62 -3.39 25.07
CA VAL A 126 -2.20 -3.62 23.75
C VAL A 126 -3.41 -4.53 23.88
N GLU A 127 -4.51 -4.15 23.24
CA GLU A 127 -5.72 -4.93 23.13
C GLU A 127 -5.78 -5.66 21.78
N THR A 128 -6.11 -6.94 21.84
CA THR A 128 -6.36 -7.77 20.65
C THR A 128 -7.61 -8.61 20.87
N ASP A 129 -8.20 -9.09 19.77
CA ASP A 129 -9.30 -10.06 19.80
C ASP A 129 -8.94 -11.42 20.44
N ARG A 130 -7.65 -11.67 20.71
CA ARG A 130 -7.15 -12.86 21.41
C ARG A 130 -6.62 -12.58 22.81
N GLY A 131 -6.93 -11.40 23.36
CA GLY A 131 -6.56 -10.98 24.71
C GLY A 131 -5.43 -9.95 24.76
N PRO A 132 -5.13 -9.44 25.95
CA PRO A 132 -4.18 -8.34 26.14
C PRO A 132 -2.72 -8.78 25.99
N VAL A 133 -1.88 -7.86 25.51
CA VAL A 133 -0.42 -8.04 25.38
C VAL A 133 0.27 -6.78 25.90
N THR A 134 1.38 -6.93 26.61
CA THR A 134 2.22 -5.78 27.00
C THR A 134 3.51 -5.77 26.17
N ALA A 135 3.92 -4.60 25.68
CA ALA A 135 5.14 -4.44 24.89
C ALA A 135 5.90 -3.14 25.22
N ARG A 136 7.23 -3.15 25.18
CA ARG A 136 8.04 -1.93 25.32
C ARG A 136 7.90 -1.02 24.11
N ALA A 137 7.81 -1.60 22.91
CA ALA A 137 7.64 -0.87 21.66
C ALA A 137 6.60 -1.55 20.76
N ILE A 138 5.90 -0.73 19.97
CA ILE A 138 4.99 -1.18 18.92
C ILE A 138 5.53 -0.70 17.58
N VAL A 139 5.63 -1.59 16.60
CA VAL A 139 5.92 -1.25 15.21
C VAL A 139 4.73 -1.59 14.34
N SER A 140 4.01 -0.57 13.90
CA SER A 140 2.89 -0.69 12.95
C SER A 140 3.41 -0.90 11.53
N GLY A 141 3.19 -2.11 11.00
CA GLY A 141 3.45 -2.51 9.63
C GLY A 141 2.16 -2.82 8.85
N MET A 142 1.02 -2.26 9.28
CA MET A 142 -0.32 -2.60 8.78
C MET A 142 -0.59 -2.13 7.34
N GLY A 143 0.16 -1.11 6.87
CA GLY A 143 -0.04 -0.49 5.56
C GLY A 143 -1.36 0.30 5.45
N GLY A 144 -1.44 1.22 4.50
CA GLY A 144 -2.62 2.09 4.31
C GLY A 144 -3.69 1.57 3.33
N LEU A 145 -3.45 0.47 2.63
CA LEU A 145 -4.29 0.00 1.51
C LEU A 145 -4.90 -1.38 1.81
N HIS A 146 -5.70 -1.47 2.87
CA HIS A 146 -6.30 -2.74 3.30
C HIS A 146 -7.76 -2.65 3.76
N HIS A 147 -8.35 -1.45 3.84
CA HIS A 147 -9.78 -1.26 4.05
C HIS A 147 -10.45 -0.90 2.73
N PRO A 148 -11.22 -1.81 2.12
CA PRO A 148 -11.94 -1.55 0.87
C PRO A 148 -12.83 -0.31 0.99
N ALA A 149 -12.83 0.53 -0.04
CA ALA A 149 -13.75 1.67 -0.13
C ALA A 149 -14.92 1.29 -1.01
N TYR A 150 -16.11 1.12 -0.42
CA TYR A 150 -17.34 0.91 -1.19
C TYR A 150 -17.94 2.25 -1.61
N PRO A 151 -18.45 2.36 -2.85
CA PRO A 151 -19.09 3.59 -3.29
C PRO A 151 -20.44 3.75 -2.58
N ASP A 152 -20.77 4.99 -2.23
CA ASP A 152 -22.08 5.34 -1.70
C ASP A 152 -23.07 5.50 -2.87
N ILE A 153 -23.70 4.38 -3.26
CA ILE A 153 -24.68 4.32 -4.35
C ILE A 153 -26.01 3.84 -3.75
N PRO A 154 -27.13 4.56 -3.97
CA PRO A 154 -28.43 4.13 -3.50
C PRO A 154 -28.76 2.70 -3.95
N GLY A 155 -29.31 1.89 -3.05
CA GLY A 155 -29.68 0.50 -3.35
C GLY A 155 -28.52 -0.49 -3.46
N ARG A 156 -27.28 -0.12 -3.10
CA ARG A 156 -26.10 -1.01 -3.16
C ARG A 156 -26.33 -2.38 -2.50
N GLU A 157 -26.97 -2.39 -1.33
CA GLU A 157 -27.25 -3.63 -0.56
C GLU A 157 -28.46 -4.42 -1.09
N SER A 158 -29.16 -3.92 -2.13
CA SER A 158 -30.36 -4.57 -2.68
C SER A 158 -30.08 -5.53 -3.83
N PHE A 159 -28.86 -5.53 -4.39
CA PHE A 159 -28.49 -6.39 -5.52
C PHE A 159 -28.61 -7.86 -5.11
N ALA A 160 -29.36 -8.65 -5.88
CA ALA A 160 -29.64 -10.05 -5.54
C ALA A 160 -28.52 -11.01 -5.96
N GLY A 161 -27.68 -10.60 -6.92
CA GLY A 161 -26.52 -11.38 -7.37
C GLY A 161 -25.28 -11.16 -6.49
N PRO A 162 -24.18 -11.89 -6.76
CA PRO A 162 -22.93 -11.68 -6.04
C PRO A 162 -22.36 -10.27 -6.26
N ALA A 163 -21.98 -9.59 -5.18
CA ALA A 163 -21.33 -8.28 -5.23
C ALA A 163 -20.14 -8.22 -4.26
N PHE A 164 -18.93 -8.04 -4.78
CA PHE A 164 -17.72 -8.07 -3.95
C PHE A 164 -16.64 -7.10 -4.45
N HIS A 165 -15.77 -6.69 -3.53
CA HIS A 165 -14.65 -5.81 -3.83
C HIS A 165 -13.42 -6.60 -4.28
N THR A 166 -12.60 -6.04 -5.16
CA THR A 166 -11.36 -6.69 -5.66
C THR A 166 -10.43 -7.18 -4.53
N ALA A 167 -10.34 -6.43 -3.43
CA ALA A 167 -9.56 -6.79 -2.24
C ALA A 167 -10.19 -7.85 -1.31
N ALA A 168 -11.41 -8.30 -1.61
CA ALA A 168 -12.14 -9.34 -0.90
C ALA A 168 -12.76 -10.30 -1.94
N TRP A 169 -11.92 -10.74 -2.88
CA TRP A 169 -12.35 -11.54 -4.03
C TRP A 169 -13.01 -12.85 -3.59
N ASP A 170 -14.21 -13.11 -4.10
CA ASP A 170 -14.94 -14.35 -3.81
C ASP A 170 -14.62 -15.42 -4.87
N HIS A 171 -13.82 -16.41 -4.48
CA HIS A 171 -13.43 -17.52 -5.35
C HIS A 171 -14.54 -18.56 -5.56
N ALA A 172 -15.66 -18.48 -4.83
CA ALA A 172 -16.79 -19.38 -4.99
C ALA A 172 -17.71 -18.98 -6.17
N VAL A 173 -17.56 -17.76 -6.69
CA VAL A 173 -18.41 -17.22 -7.76
C VAL A 173 -17.78 -17.49 -9.13
N ASP A 174 -18.43 -18.32 -9.94
CA ASP A 174 -18.05 -18.49 -11.35
C ASP A 174 -18.57 -17.32 -12.19
N LEU A 175 -17.64 -16.63 -12.85
CA LEU A 175 -17.88 -15.46 -13.68
C LEU A 175 -17.98 -15.81 -15.18
N ALA A 176 -17.67 -17.06 -15.56
CA ALA A 176 -17.76 -17.49 -16.95
C ALA A 176 -19.20 -17.39 -17.46
N GLY A 177 -19.37 -16.77 -18.63
CA GLY A 177 -20.68 -16.59 -19.26
C GLY A 177 -21.65 -15.65 -18.52
N LYS A 178 -21.20 -14.95 -17.46
CA LYS A 178 -22.02 -13.98 -16.71
C LYS A 178 -21.96 -12.58 -17.33
N ARG A 179 -23.00 -11.78 -17.06
CA ARG A 179 -23.02 -10.33 -17.27
C ARG A 179 -22.40 -9.66 -16.04
N VAL A 180 -21.21 -9.09 -16.19
CA VAL A 180 -20.41 -8.58 -15.06
C VAL A 180 -20.28 -7.06 -15.15
N GLY A 181 -20.68 -6.36 -14.09
CA GLY A 181 -20.45 -4.93 -13.94
C GLY A 181 -19.21 -4.65 -13.10
N VAL A 182 -18.24 -3.91 -13.63
CA VAL A 182 -17.05 -3.49 -12.89
C VAL A 182 -17.15 -1.99 -12.59
N ILE A 183 -17.20 -1.62 -11.31
CA ILE A 183 -17.30 -0.21 -10.90
C ILE A 183 -15.92 0.31 -10.51
N GLY A 184 -15.44 1.32 -11.23
CA GLY A 184 -14.15 1.96 -11.00
C GLY A 184 -13.08 1.57 -12.01
N THR A 185 -12.14 2.50 -12.26
CA THR A 185 -11.07 2.37 -13.27
C THR A 185 -9.68 2.60 -12.66
N GLY A 186 -9.51 2.22 -11.39
CA GLY A 186 -8.23 2.28 -10.68
C GLY A 186 -7.23 1.19 -11.11
N ALA A 187 -6.15 1.05 -10.34
CA ALA A 187 -5.12 0.04 -10.61
C ALA A 187 -5.68 -1.39 -10.65
N SER A 188 -6.58 -1.74 -9.72
CA SER A 188 -7.23 -3.06 -9.70
C SER A 188 -8.07 -3.31 -10.96
N ALA A 189 -8.80 -2.30 -11.42
CA ALA A 189 -9.64 -2.40 -12.62
C ALA A 189 -8.78 -2.67 -13.87
N VAL A 190 -7.67 -1.95 -14.01
CA VAL A 190 -6.74 -2.10 -15.15
C VAL A 190 -6.15 -3.52 -15.25
N GLN A 191 -6.09 -4.24 -14.13
CA GLN A 191 -5.60 -5.61 -14.06
C GLN A 191 -6.72 -6.65 -14.23
N VAL A 192 -7.88 -6.45 -13.58
CA VAL A 192 -8.96 -7.44 -13.57
C VAL A 192 -9.84 -7.40 -14.83
N VAL A 193 -10.01 -6.23 -15.46
CA VAL A 193 -10.88 -6.06 -16.64
C VAL A 193 -10.45 -6.94 -17.82
N PRO A 194 -9.15 -7.03 -18.20
CA PRO A 194 -8.73 -7.94 -19.26
C PRO A 194 -9.08 -9.40 -19.00
N GLU A 195 -8.91 -9.86 -17.75
CA GLU A 195 -9.22 -11.24 -17.34
C GLU A 195 -10.72 -11.52 -17.39
N LEU A 196 -11.54 -10.59 -16.90
CA LEU A 196 -13.00 -10.75 -16.90
C LEU A 196 -13.58 -10.64 -18.31
N ALA A 197 -13.06 -9.73 -19.14
CA ALA A 197 -13.50 -9.59 -20.52
C ALA A 197 -13.26 -10.87 -21.33
N ALA A 198 -12.29 -11.71 -20.94
CA ALA A 198 -12.00 -12.99 -21.56
C ALA A 198 -13.06 -14.07 -21.31
N ILE A 199 -13.74 -14.03 -20.16
CA ILE A 199 -14.61 -15.12 -19.70
C ILE A 199 -16.09 -14.72 -19.57
N ALA A 200 -16.40 -13.44 -19.36
CA ALA A 200 -17.77 -12.94 -19.21
C ALA A 200 -18.54 -12.96 -20.54
N SER A 201 -19.85 -13.24 -20.49
CA SER A 201 -20.71 -13.11 -21.68
C SER A 201 -20.86 -11.66 -22.08
N HIS A 202 -20.92 -10.75 -21.11
CA HIS A 202 -20.84 -9.31 -21.30
C HIS A 202 -20.18 -8.65 -20.09
N LEU A 203 -19.32 -7.66 -20.33
CA LEU A 203 -18.68 -6.87 -19.28
C LEU A 203 -19.02 -5.40 -19.48
N THR A 204 -19.62 -4.78 -18.46
CA THR A 204 -19.81 -3.32 -18.44
C THR A 204 -18.84 -2.69 -17.44
N LEU A 205 -17.97 -1.81 -17.91
CA LEU A 205 -17.04 -1.06 -17.08
C LEU A 205 -17.58 0.35 -16.82
N PHE A 206 -17.84 0.68 -15.56
CA PHE A 206 -18.33 1.99 -15.13
C PHE A 206 -17.15 2.90 -14.80
N GLN A 207 -16.92 3.91 -15.64
CA GLN A 207 -15.83 4.85 -15.54
C GLN A 207 -16.33 6.25 -15.19
N ARG A 208 -16.00 6.70 -13.96
CA ARG A 208 -16.19 8.10 -13.58
C ARG A 208 -15.10 9.04 -14.11
N THR A 209 -13.85 8.60 -14.09
CA THR A 209 -12.73 9.41 -14.60
C THR A 209 -11.67 8.49 -15.19
N PRO A 210 -11.26 8.68 -16.45
CA PRO A 210 -10.24 7.82 -17.05
C PRO A 210 -8.86 8.00 -16.39
N PRO A 211 -8.11 6.90 -16.12
CA PRO A 211 -6.74 6.96 -15.65
C PRO A 211 -5.75 7.26 -16.80
N TRP A 212 -4.61 7.85 -16.49
CA TRP A 212 -3.46 7.82 -17.40
C TRP A 212 -2.83 6.42 -17.39
N ILE A 213 -2.68 5.81 -18.57
CA ILE A 213 -2.08 4.48 -18.74
C ILE A 213 -0.84 4.58 -19.63
N MET A 214 0.27 4.06 -19.14
CA MET A 214 1.53 3.94 -19.86
C MET A 214 1.76 2.48 -20.31
N PRO A 215 2.60 2.27 -21.34
CA PRO A 215 3.02 0.92 -21.71
C PRO A 215 3.73 0.21 -20.55
N LYS A 216 3.39 -1.06 -20.31
CA LYS A 216 4.00 -1.87 -19.25
C LYS A 216 5.29 -2.53 -19.75
N ASN A 217 5.34 -2.96 -21.01
CA ASN A 217 6.45 -3.72 -21.61
C ASN A 217 6.83 -4.95 -20.78
N ASP A 218 5.82 -5.64 -20.24
CA ASP A 218 6.04 -6.86 -19.46
C ASP A 218 6.57 -7.99 -20.35
N HIS A 219 7.46 -8.81 -19.78
CA HIS A 219 8.06 -9.94 -20.47
C HIS A 219 8.51 -11.01 -19.48
N ALA A 220 8.50 -12.26 -19.94
CA ALA A 220 9.10 -13.36 -19.20
C ALA A 220 10.61 -13.14 -19.07
N ILE A 221 11.14 -13.39 -17.87
CA ILE A 221 12.59 -13.38 -17.66
C ILE A 221 13.13 -14.69 -18.25
N ALA A 222 14.03 -14.58 -19.23
CA ALA A 222 14.60 -15.75 -19.90
C ALA A 222 15.37 -16.67 -18.93
N GLU A 223 15.32 -17.99 -19.14
CA GLU A 223 16.04 -18.95 -18.29
C GLU A 223 17.55 -18.68 -18.20
N ARG A 224 18.18 -18.27 -19.30
CA ARG A 224 19.60 -17.84 -19.31
C ARG A 224 19.88 -16.66 -18.37
N ALA A 225 18.91 -15.75 -18.19
CA ALA A 225 19.01 -14.66 -17.24
C ALA A 225 18.84 -15.16 -15.80
N LYS A 226 17.85 -16.03 -15.54
CA LYS A 226 17.68 -16.68 -14.23
C LYS A 226 18.93 -17.48 -13.81
N ASP A 227 19.53 -18.23 -14.72
CA ASP A 227 20.77 -18.97 -14.46
C ASP A 227 21.94 -18.05 -14.10
N ARG A 228 22.04 -16.90 -14.78
CA ARG A 228 23.03 -15.87 -14.43
C ARG A 228 22.79 -15.33 -13.03
N TYR A 229 21.53 -15.06 -12.67
CA TYR A 229 21.16 -14.61 -11.34
C TYR A 229 21.40 -15.66 -10.27
N ARG A 230 21.34 -16.96 -10.58
CA ARG A 230 21.67 -18.05 -9.66
C ARG A 230 23.18 -18.21 -9.47
N LYS A 231 23.96 -18.18 -10.57
CA LYS A 231 25.39 -18.55 -10.58
C LYS A 231 26.33 -17.40 -10.25
N ILE A 232 26.05 -16.18 -10.69
CA ILE A 232 26.97 -15.06 -10.57
C ILE A 232 26.68 -14.29 -9.27
N PRO A 233 27.62 -14.25 -8.31
CA PRO A 233 27.51 -13.38 -7.15
C PRO A 233 27.30 -11.93 -7.61
N PHE A 234 26.41 -11.17 -6.97
CA PHE A 234 26.10 -9.76 -7.27
C PHE A 234 25.22 -9.46 -8.50
N ALA A 235 24.97 -10.41 -9.41
CA ALA A 235 24.15 -10.14 -10.61
C ALA A 235 22.74 -9.62 -10.26
N ARG A 236 22.14 -10.14 -9.19
CA ARG A 236 20.83 -9.69 -8.68
C ARG A 236 20.88 -8.27 -8.13
N GLN A 237 21.97 -7.93 -7.43
CA GLN A 237 22.19 -6.60 -6.86
C GLN A 237 22.42 -5.55 -7.94
N LEU A 238 23.16 -5.89 -9.01
CA LEU A 238 23.36 -5.02 -10.16
C LEU A 238 22.05 -4.75 -10.91
N GLU A 239 21.26 -5.79 -11.17
CA GLU A 239 19.96 -5.62 -11.83
C GLU A 239 19.01 -4.76 -10.99
N ARG A 240 18.94 -5.03 -9.68
CA ARG A 240 18.19 -4.18 -8.75
C ARG A 240 18.68 -2.73 -8.78
N ALA A 241 19.99 -2.49 -8.77
CA ALA A 241 20.56 -1.15 -8.81
C ALA A 241 20.25 -0.43 -10.13
N ARG A 242 20.34 -1.12 -11.26
CA ARG A 242 19.97 -0.62 -12.59
C ARG A 242 18.51 -0.17 -12.61
N LEU A 243 17.59 -1.03 -12.16
CA LEU A 243 16.15 -0.74 -12.09
C LEU A 243 15.86 0.43 -11.14
N PHE A 244 16.51 0.45 -9.98
CA PHE A 244 16.39 1.53 -9.00
C PHE A 244 16.78 2.89 -9.61
N TRP A 245 17.98 2.98 -10.21
CA TRP A 245 18.46 4.23 -10.80
C TRP A 245 17.66 4.67 -12.01
N LEU A 246 17.21 3.73 -12.85
CA LEU A 246 16.32 4.04 -13.96
C LEU A 246 15.04 4.75 -13.47
N HIS A 247 14.45 4.27 -12.37
CA HIS A 247 13.25 4.85 -11.77
C HIS A 247 13.52 6.18 -11.05
N GLU A 248 14.63 6.32 -10.33
CA GLU A 248 15.05 7.60 -9.73
C GLU A 248 15.27 8.68 -10.80
N VAL A 249 15.97 8.34 -11.89
CA VAL A 249 16.22 9.28 -12.99
C VAL A 249 14.92 9.68 -13.67
N ARG A 250 14.01 8.74 -13.95
CA ARG A 250 12.68 9.08 -14.48
C ARG A 250 11.90 10.01 -13.55
N ALA A 251 11.98 9.79 -12.25
CA ALA A 251 11.28 10.62 -11.27
C ALA A 251 11.81 12.05 -11.24
N LEU A 252 13.14 12.21 -11.21
CA LEU A 252 13.83 13.49 -11.28
C LEU A 252 13.50 14.26 -12.57
N LEU A 253 13.33 13.53 -13.67
CA LEU A 253 13.09 14.10 -14.99
C LEU A 253 11.60 14.32 -15.34
N GLY A 254 10.62 14.09 -14.46
CA GLY A 254 9.23 14.41 -14.86
C GLY A 254 8.07 13.98 -13.96
N PHE A 255 8.29 13.24 -12.87
CA PHE A 255 7.18 12.79 -12.01
C PHE A 255 6.96 13.61 -10.74
N THR A 256 7.92 14.44 -10.31
CA THR A 256 7.83 15.18 -9.03
C THR A 256 7.36 16.63 -9.18
N LYS A 257 7.54 17.25 -10.36
CA LYS A 257 7.15 18.65 -10.63
C LYS A 257 6.46 18.80 -11.99
N VAL A 258 5.51 19.73 -12.07
CA VAL A 258 4.91 20.17 -13.34
C VAL A 258 6.03 20.76 -14.20
N SER A 259 6.36 20.11 -15.32
CA SER A 259 7.47 20.52 -16.19
C SER A 259 7.15 20.27 -17.66
N LYS A 260 7.98 20.80 -18.57
CA LYS A 260 7.88 20.48 -20.02
C LYS A 260 7.92 18.97 -20.30
N LEU A 261 8.55 18.19 -19.42
CA LEU A 261 8.67 16.73 -19.53
C LEU A 261 7.38 16.00 -19.14
N THR A 262 6.52 16.59 -18.29
CA THR A 262 5.16 16.10 -18.04
C THR A 262 4.33 16.11 -19.32
N GLY A 263 4.47 17.15 -20.15
CA GLY A 263 3.82 17.21 -21.47
C GLY A 263 4.32 16.14 -22.45
N GLN A 264 5.61 15.78 -22.40
CA GLN A 264 6.15 14.68 -23.22
C GLN A 264 5.62 13.31 -22.75
N ALA A 265 5.53 13.09 -21.45
CA ALA A 265 4.93 11.88 -20.88
C ALA A 265 3.44 11.78 -21.22
N GLU A 266 2.68 12.88 -21.14
CA GLU A 266 1.29 12.96 -21.63
C GLU A 266 1.21 12.61 -23.12
N GLY A 267 2.13 13.13 -23.93
CA GLY A 267 2.24 12.80 -25.34
C GLY A 267 2.48 11.30 -25.58
N LEU A 268 3.35 10.67 -24.81
CA LEU A 268 3.60 9.22 -24.88
C LEU A 268 2.36 8.41 -24.48
N ALA A 269 1.67 8.80 -23.40
CA ALA A 269 0.43 8.16 -22.97
C ALA A 269 -0.68 8.30 -24.03
N ARG A 270 -0.85 9.50 -24.61
CA ARG A 270 -1.80 9.74 -25.71
C ARG A 270 -1.47 8.92 -26.95
N ARG A 271 -0.18 8.76 -27.29
CA ARG A 271 0.25 7.90 -28.40
C ARG A 271 -0.04 6.42 -28.11
N HIS A 272 0.19 5.95 -26.88
CA HIS A 272 -0.18 4.59 -26.46
C HIS A 272 -1.68 4.36 -26.61
N LEU A 273 -2.49 5.26 -26.08
CA LEU A 273 -3.96 5.23 -26.22
C LEU A 273 -4.39 5.25 -27.70
N ALA A 274 -3.84 6.16 -28.50
CA ALA A 274 -4.19 6.29 -29.92
C ALA A 274 -3.76 5.08 -30.77
N LYS A 275 -2.63 4.45 -30.41
CA LYS A 275 -2.16 3.21 -31.06
C LYS A 275 -3.05 2.02 -30.70
N ALA A 276 -3.49 1.94 -29.45
CA ALA A 276 -4.29 0.82 -28.96
C ALA A 276 -5.76 0.92 -29.37
N ILE A 277 -6.40 2.08 -29.17
CA ILE A 277 -7.83 2.32 -29.41
C ILE A 277 -8.05 2.92 -30.79
N ARG A 278 -8.72 2.18 -31.68
CA ARG A 278 -9.00 2.60 -33.05
C ARG A 278 -10.20 3.55 -33.15
N ASP A 279 -11.26 3.28 -32.40
CA ASP A 279 -12.49 4.07 -32.36
C ASP A 279 -12.23 5.48 -31.74
N PRO A 280 -12.49 6.58 -32.48
CA PRO A 280 -12.30 7.93 -31.97
C PRO A 280 -13.20 8.27 -30.77
N ASP A 281 -14.42 7.73 -30.70
CA ASP A 281 -15.37 8.06 -29.62
C ASP A 281 -14.96 7.39 -28.32
N LEU A 282 -14.62 6.09 -28.37
CA LEU A 282 -14.02 5.38 -27.25
C LEU A 282 -12.71 6.04 -26.80
N ARG A 283 -11.88 6.50 -27.75
CA ARG A 283 -10.63 7.21 -27.44
C ARG A 283 -10.88 8.52 -26.69
N ALA A 284 -11.92 9.27 -27.07
CA ALA A 284 -12.31 10.50 -26.37
C ALA A 284 -12.73 10.19 -24.93
N LYS A 285 -13.57 9.17 -24.71
CA LYS A 285 -14.01 8.71 -23.37
C LYS A 285 -12.86 8.23 -22.49
N LEU A 286 -11.78 7.69 -23.08
CA LEU A 286 -10.60 7.20 -22.37
C LEU A 286 -9.50 8.24 -22.17
N THR A 287 -9.65 9.46 -22.70
CA THR A 287 -8.66 10.52 -22.58
C THR A 287 -8.84 11.31 -21.28
N PRO A 288 -7.87 11.31 -20.36
CA PRO A 288 -7.96 12.09 -19.12
C PRO A 288 -7.94 13.60 -19.34
N ASN A 289 -8.70 14.33 -18.51
CA ASN A 289 -8.82 15.79 -18.50
C ASN A 289 -7.98 16.48 -17.40
N TYR A 290 -7.10 15.73 -16.72
CA TYR A 290 -6.20 16.23 -15.68
C TYR A 290 -4.75 15.90 -16.04
N ARG A 291 -3.78 16.57 -15.39
CA ARG A 291 -2.36 16.39 -15.70
C ARG A 291 -1.83 15.00 -15.31
N LEU A 292 -0.96 14.44 -16.13
CA LEU A 292 -0.30 13.17 -15.82
C LEU A 292 0.50 13.28 -14.51
N GLY A 293 0.33 12.31 -13.62
CA GLY A 293 0.97 12.29 -12.31
C GLY A 293 0.11 12.82 -11.16
N CYS A 294 -0.99 13.53 -11.43
CA CYS A 294 -1.90 13.99 -10.36
C CYS A 294 -2.54 12.80 -9.60
N LYS A 295 -2.90 11.75 -10.34
CA LYS A 295 -3.21 10.41 -9.80
C LYS A 295 -2.04 9.46 -10.09
N ARG A 296 -2.02 8.30 -9.43
CA ARG A 296 -1.08 7.22 -9.77
C ARG A 296 -1.19 6.91 -11.26
N VAL A 297 -0.08 7.00 -11.96
CA VAL A 297 0.00 6.60 -13.38
C VAL A 297 -0.04 5.08 -13.41
N LEU A 298 -0.95 4.53 -14.20
CA LEU A 298 -1.12 3.09 -14.32
C LEU A 298 -0.29 2.57 -15.49
N ILE A 299 0.06 1.28 -15.46
CA ILE A 299 0.80 0.62 -16.54
C ILE A 299 0.04 -0.61 -17.01
N SER A 300 -0.24 -0.70 -18.30
CA SER A 300 -0.91 -1.86 -18.90
C SER A 300 -0.78 -1.84 -20.42
N ASP A 301 -0.58 -3.03 -20.98
CA ASP A 301 -0.62 -3.28 -22.42
C ASP A 301 -1.95 -3.96 -22.84
N ASP A 302 -2.66 -4.58 -21.89
CA ASP A 302 -3.84 -5.43 -22.16
C ASP A 302 -5.18 -4.71 -21.93
N TYR A 303 -5.19 -3.63 -21.14
CA TYR A 303 -6.42 -2.92 -20.78
C TYR A 303 -7.13 -2.28 -21.97
N TYR A 304 -6.42 -1.51 -22.80
CA TYR A 304 -7.03 -0.88 -23.97
C TYR A 304 -7.52 -1.89 -25.03
N PRO A 305 -6.77 -2.97 -25.35
CA PRO A 305 -7.30 -4.06 -26.15
C PRO A 305 -8.58 -4.68 -25.58
N ALA A 306 -8.64 -4.90 -24.27
CA ALA A 306 -9.82 -5.49 -23.62
C ALA A 306 -11.08 -4.64 -23.83
N LEU A 307 -10.97 -3.31 -23.77
CA LEU A 307 -12.10 -2.39 -23.97
C LEU A 307 -12.66 -2.34 -25.40
N GLN A 308 -11.96 -2.91 -26.37
CA GLN A 308 -12.42 -2.99 -27.76
C GLN A 308 -13.02 -4.35 -28.11
N ARG A 309 -13.08 -5.28 -27.15
CA ARG A 309 -13.72 -6.56 -27.38
C ARG A 309 -15.23 -6.35 -27.60
N PRO A 310 -15.87 -7.14 -28.48
CA PRO A 310 -17.29 -6.96 -28.80
C PRO A 310 -18.23 -7.20 -27.60
N ASN A 311 -17.77 -7.92 -26.58
CA ASN A 311 -18.52 -8.20 -25.36
C ASN A 311 -18.27 -7.17 -24.24
N VAL A 312 -17.61 -6.04 -24.52
CA VAL A 312 -17.24 -5.05 -23.51
C VAL A 312 -17.88 -3.69 -23.82
N THR A 313 -18.57 -3.13 -22.84
CA THR A 313 -19.15 -1.79 -22.89
C THR A 313 -18.47 -0.88 -21.86
N LEU A 314 -17.98 0.27 -22.30
CA LEU A 314 -17.53 1.35 -21.41
C LEU A 314 -18.70 2.30 -21.14
N GLU A 315 -19.19 2.30 -19.90
CA GLU A 315 -20.21 3.23 -19.42
C GLU A 315 -19.56 4.41 -18.70
N THR A 316 -19.85 5.63 -19.15
CA THR A 316 -19.30 6.88 -18.59
C THR A 316 -20.35 7.73 -17.87
N GLY A 317 -21.63 7.36 -17.98
CA GLY A 317 -22.73 7.96 -17.23
C GLY A 317 -22.63 7.68 -15.73
N SER A 318 -23.21 8.57 -14.94
CA SER A 318 -23.35 8.38 -13.49
C SER A 318 -24.32 7.25 -13.18
N ILE A 319 -24.02 6.46 -12.15
CA ILE A 319 -24.92 5.44 -11.63
C ILE A 319 -25.91 6.11 -10.68
N ALA A 320 -27.20 6.09 -11.00
CA ALA A 320 -28.25 6.66 -10.16
C ALA A 320 -28.57 5.75 -8.96
N ARG A 321 -28.71 4.44 -9.20
CA ARG A 321 -28.95 3.43 -8.15
C ARG A 321 -28.58 2.03 -8.62
N ILE A 322 -28.35 1.15 -7.66
CA ILE A 322 -28.31 -0.31 -7.85
C ILE A 322 -29.71 -0.87 -7.56
N THR A 323 -30.14 -1.83 -8.37
CA THR A 323 -31.43 -2.53 -8.25
C THR A 323 -31.19 -4.01 -7.95
N PRO A 324 -32.22 -4.81 -7.61
CA PRO A 324 -32.04 -6.24 -7.40
C PRO A 324 -31.44 -7.00 -8.58
N THR A 325 -31.66 -6.55 -9.83
CA THR A 325 -31.20 -7.23 -11.05
C THR A 325 -30.01 -6.56 -11.74
N GLY A 326 -29.53 -5.42 -11.24
CA GLY A 326 -28.45 -4.69 -11.89
C GLY A 326 -28.35 -3.24 -11.42
N LEU A 327 -28.31 -2.30 -12.36
CA LEU A 327 -28.16 -0.88 -12.06
C LEU A 327 -28.89 0.02 -13.06
N VAL A 328 -29.14 1.23 -12.62
CA VAL A 328 -29.77 2.29 -13.43
C VAL A 328 -28.83 3.49 -13.47
N THR A 329 -28.54 3.97 -14.67
CA THR A 329 -27.78 5.21 -14.90
C THR A 329 -28.69 6.43 -14.76
N GLU A 330 -28.10 7.62 -14.58
CA GLU A 330 -28.88 8.87 -14.41
C GLU A 330 -29.73 9.26 -15.62
N ASP A 331 -29.35 8.82 -16.83
CA ASP A 331 -30.13 8.97 -18.07
C ASP A 331 -31.26 7.93 -18.20
N GLY A 332 -31.47 7.08 -17.19
CA GLY A 332 -32.58 6.14 -17.10
C GLY A 332 -32.33 4.79 -17.75
N HIS A 333 -31.14 4.53 -18.30
CA HIS A 333 -30.82 3.22 -18.86
C HIS A 333 -30.68 2.18 -17.75
N THR A 334 -31.34 1.05 -17.93
CA THR A 334 -31.26 -0.09 -17.00
C THR A 334 -30.33 -1.13 -17.58
N LEU A 335 -29.33 -1.53 -16.80
CA LEU A 335 -28.37 -2.57 -17.15
C LEU A 335 -28.54 -3.73 -16.18
N ASP A 336 -29.02 -4.86 -16.70
CA ASP A 336 -29.10 -6.10 -15.93
C ASP A 336 -27.72 -6.75 -15.83
N LEU A 337 -27.35 -7.14 -14.61
CA LEU A 337 -26.08 -7.74 -14.27
C LEU A 337 -26.31 -8.98 -13.43
N ASP A 338 -25.45 -9.98 -13.62
CA ASP A 338 -25.45 -11.18 -12.78
C ASP A 338 -24.50 -11.00 -11.59
N VAL A 339 -23.43 -10.21 -11.76
CA VAL A 339 -22.38 -9.96 -10.75
C VAL A 339 -21.93 -8.51 -10.79
N ILE A 340 -21.65 -7.92 -9.61
CA ILE A 340 -20.99 -6.61 -9.47
C ILE A 340 -19.60 -6.76 -8.82
N VAL A 341 -18.58 -6.22 -9.47
CA VAL A 341 -17.21 -6.15 -8.95
C VAL A 341 -16.85 -4.70 -8.63
N TYR A 342 -16.54 -4.42 -7.36
CA TYR A 342 -16.06 -3.10 -6.94
C TYR A 342 -14.53 -3.02 -7.07
N ALA A 343 -14.06 -2.22 -8.02
CA ALA A 343 -12.66 -1.83 -8.20
C ALA A 343 -12.44 -0.36 -7.73
N THR A 344 -13.05 -0.02 -6.59
CA THR A 344 -13.23 1.35 -6.09
C THR A 344 -12.15 1.82 -5.12
N GLY A 345 -11.16 0.98 -4.81
CA GLY A 345 -9.96 1.35 -4.08
C GLY A 345 -10.08 1.15 -2.57
N PHE A 346 -9.41 2.00 -1.79
CA PHE A 346 -9.26 1.83 -0.34
C PHE A 346 -9.41 3.15 0.40
N ASP A 347 -9.85 3.07 1.65
CA ASP A 347 -9.91 4.21 2.56
C ASP A 347 -8.61 4.34 3.38
N VAL A 348 -7.66 5.10 2.84
CA VAL A 348 -6.31 5.26 3.43
C VAL A 348 -6.34 6.09 4.70
N THR A 349 -7.15 7.15 4.75
CA THR A 349 -7.20 8.05 5.90
C THR A 349 -7.93 7.38 7.07
N ALA A 350 -9.05 6.70 6.82
CA ALA A 350 -9.75 5.99 7.89
C ALA A 350 -8.93 4.82 8.44
N THR A 351 -8.08 4.18 7.62
CA THR A 351 -7.18 3.12 8.09
C THR A 351 -6.34 3.57 9.29
N PHE A 352 -5.75 4.77 9.21
CA PHE A 352 -4.95 5.31 10.31
C PHE A 352 -5.81 5.94 11.40
N ALA A 353 -6.94 6.57 11.06
CA ALA A 353 -7.85 7.15 12.05
C ALA A 353 -8.56 6.10 12.94
N ARG A 354 -8.71 4.86 12.46
CA ARG A 354 -9.28 3.74 13.22
C ARG A 354 -8.32 3.15 14.25
N MET A 355 -7.06 3.59 14.28
CA MET A 355 -6.11 3.16 15.30
C MET A 355 -6.46 3.78 16.66
N ASN A 356 -7.02 2.98 17.57
CA ASN A 356 -7.27 3.40 18.93
C ASN A 356 -5.97 3.41 19.76
N LEU A 357 -5.15 4.45 19.55
CA LEU A 357 -3.90 4.66 20.28
C LEU A 357 -4.03 5.83 21.26
N VAL A 358 -3.65 5.58 22.50
CA VAL A 358 -3.62 6.57 23.59
C VAL A 358 -2.18 6.69 24.09
N GLY A 359 -1.57 7.84 23.81
CA GLY A 359 -0.19 8.15 24.17
C GLY A 359 -0.06 8.81 25.54
N ARG A 360 1.02 9.60 25.69
CA ARG A 360 1.35 10.34 26.91
C ARG A 360 0.22 11.29 27.31
N GLY A 361 -0.05 11.40 28.61
CA GLY A 361 -1.08 12.28 29.15
C GLY A 361 -2.50 11.98 28.66
N GLY A 362 -2.76 10.77 28.16
CA GLY A 362 -4.07 10.38 27.62
C GLY A 362 -4.36 10.88 26.20
N LEU A 363 -3.37 11.45 25.50
CA LEU A 363 -3.55 11.99 24.15
C LEU A 363 -3.93 10.89 23.15
N ARG A 364 -5.07 11.03 22.48
CA ARG A 364 -5.49 10.09 21.42
C ARG A 364 -4.81 10.42 20.09
N LEU A 365 -4.48 9.41 19.30
CA LEU A 365 -3.85 9.63 17.98
C LEU A 365 -4.74 10.45 17.04
N THR A 366 -6.05 10.24 17.12
CA THR A 366 -7.05 11.02 16.38
C THR A 366 -7.02 12.50 16.77
N GLU A 367 -6.80 12.82 18.05
CA GLU A 367 -6.65 14.20 18.54
C GLU A 367 -5.33 14.81 18.05
N ALA A 368 -4.23 14.05 18.13
CA ALA A 368 -2.92 14.47 17.62
C ALA A 368 -2.93 14.77 16.11
N TRP A 369 -3.85 14.16 15.36
CA TRP A 369 -4.05 14.34 13.93
C TRP A 369 -5.28 15.17 13.56
N ALA A 370 -5.97 15.81 14.52
CA ALA A 370 -7.12 16.66 14.25
C ALA A 370 -6.77 17.80 13.27
N GLY A 371 -5.55 18.34 13.41
CA GLY A 371 -4.98 19.34 12.51
C GLY A 371 -4.41 18.76 11.21
N GLY A 372 -4.54 17.48 10.92
CA GLY A 372 -3.94 16.78 9.77
C GLY A 372 -3.00 15.66 10.18
N MET A 373 -3.10 14.53 9.47
CA MET A 373 -2.25 13.36 9.71
C MET A 373 -0.78 13.67 9.39
N GLY A 374 0.10 13.41 10.36
CA GLY A 374 1.53 13.70 10.23
C GLY A 374 2.40 12.92 11.20
N ALA A 375 3.58 12.53 10.75
CA ALA A 375 4.58 11.84 11.56
C ALA A 375 5.98 12.33 11.18
N TYR A 376 6.88 12.44 12.15
CA TYR A 376 8.29 12.73 11.89
C TYR A 376 8.89 11.61 11.03
N GLN A 377 9.36 11.98 9.84
CA GLN A 377 9.89 11.06 8.82
C GLN A 377 8.90 9.97 8.38
N GLY A 378 7.62 10.10 8.71
CA GLY A 378 6.62 9.05 8.50
C GLY A 378 6.79 7.83 9.42
N ILE A 379 7.55 7.98 10.53
CA ILE A 379 7.94 6.87 11.41
C ILE A 379 7.43 7.08 12.84
N THR A 380 7.64 8.26 13.44
CA THR A 380 7.30 8.50 14.86
C THR A 380 6.36 9.69 15.01
N VAL A 381 5.49 9.64 16.02
CA VAL A 381 4.53 10.72 16.33
C VAL A 381 4.82 11.27 17.73
N ALA A 382 4.95 12.59 17.86
CA ALA A 382 5.11 13.25 19.15
C ALA A 382 3.90 12.96 20.05
N GLY A 383 4.13 12.69 21.34
CA GLY A 383 3.10 12.22 22.27
C GLY A 383 2.91 10.70 22.31
N PHE A 384 3.57 9.92 21.44
CA PHE A 384 3.44 8.46 21.37
C PHE A 384 4.81 7.77 21.53
N PRO A 385 5.33 7.64 22.77
CA PRO A 385 6.64 7.05 23.02
C PRO A 385 6.71 5.60 22.54
N ASN A 386 7.86 5.18 21.98
CA ASN A 386 8.11 3.81 21.52
C ASN A 386 7.11 3.25 20.48
N TYR A 387 6.28 4.11 19.89
CA TYR A 387 5.40 3.75 18.78
C TYR A 387 6.05 4.16 17.46
N PHE A 388 6.14 3.21 16.54
CA PHE A 388 6.77 3.38 15.23
C PHE A 388 5.83 2.93 14.12
N MET A 389 5.85 3.64 13.00
CA MET A 389 5.09 3.34 11.79
C MET A 389 6.06 2.99 10.66
N LEU A 390 5.71 1.97 9.88
CA LEU A 390 6.33 1.65 8.61
C LEU A 390 5.31 1.93 7.51
N LEU A 391 5.73 2.66 6.49
CA LEU A 391 4.86 3.30 5.51
C LEU A 391 3.79 4.21 6.13
N GLY A 392 4.18 5.00 7.14
CA GLY A 392 3.33 6.04 7.70
C GLY A 392 3.11 7.24 6.77
N PRO A 393 2.51 8.33 7.27
CA PRO A 393 2.19 9.52 6.48
C PRO A 393 3.41 10.08 5.74
N ASN A 394 3.20 10.59 4.53
CA ASN A 394 4.21 11.17 3.64
C ASN A 394 5.37 10.24 3.26
N THR A 395 5.10 8.95 3.05
CA THR A 395 6.13 7.95 2.68
C THR A 395 5.77 7.12 1.45
N GLY A 396 4.55 7.28 0.92
CA GLY A 396 4.12 6.63 -0.32
C GLY A 396 4.92 7.15 -1.52
N LEU A 397 5.07 6.29 -2.53
CA LEU A 397 5.80 6.61 -3.77
C LEU A 397 4.94 6.35 -5.00
N GLY A 398 5.12 7.19 -6.01
CA GLY A 398 4.53 7.00 -7.35
C GLY A 398 5.53 6.58 -8.43
N HIS A 399 6.82 6.45 -8.11
CA HIS A 399 7.88 6.31 -9.12
C HIS A 399 8.89 5.18 -8.84
N ASN A 400 8.96 4.66 -7.60
CA ASN A 400 9.96 3.68 -7.17
C ASN A 400 9.34 2.72 -6.14
N SER A 401 10.11 1.74 -5.68
CA SER A 401 9.63 0.69 -4.78
C SER A 401 9.45 1.18 -3.34
N VAL A 402 8.24 1.02 -2.81
CA VAL A 402 7.94 1.23 -1.38
C VAL A 402 8.74 0.30 -0.47
N VAL A 403 9.22 -0.85 -0.97
CA VAL A 403 10.11 -1.75 -0.21
C VAL A 403 11.43 -1.05 0.15
N SER A 404 11.91 -0.16 -0.73
CA SER A 404 13.10 0.64 -0.45
C SER A 404 12.87 1.67 0.67
N MET A 405 11.64 2.20 0.81
CA MET A 405 11.25 3.10 1.90
C MET A 405 11.16 2.33 3.22
N ILE A 406 10.51 1.16 3.19
CA ILE A 406 10.42 0.25 4.34
C ILE A 406 11.80 -0.02 4.93
N GLU A 407 12.79 -0.39 4.10
CA GLU A 407 14.13 -0.71 4.60
C GLU A 407 14.85 0.48 5.25
N VAL A 408 14.61 1.70 4.77
CA VAL A 408 15.12 2.93 5.39
C VAL A 408 14.47 3.13 6.76
N GLN A 409 13.15 2.97 6.85
CA GLN A 409 12.39 3.12 8.09
C GLN A 409 12.76 2.04 9.11
N VAL A 410 12.91 0.79 8.67
CA VAL A 410 13.36 -0.31 9.54
C VAL A 410 14.72 0.01 10.14
N GLN A 411 15.67 0.54 9.36
CA GLN A 411 16.97 0.93 9.92
C GLN A 411 16.86 2.04 10.97
N HIS A 412 16.00 3.03 10.72
CA HIS A 412 15.72 4.08 11.70
C HIS A 412 15.15 3.49 13.00
N VAL A 413 14.12 2.64 12.89
CA VAL A 413 13.47 2.00 14.03
C VAL A 413 14.47 1.15 14.80
N LEU A 414 15.38 0.41 14.12
CA LEU A 414 16.45 -0.33 14.79
C LEU A 414 17.37 0.56 15.62
N ASP A 415 17.69 1.78 15.17
CA ASP A 415 18.53 2.70 15.94
C ASP A 415 17.81 3.11 17.24
N CYS A 416 16.49 3.37 17.17
CA CYS A 416 15.66 3.62 18.35
C CYS A 416 15.58 2.39 19.28
N LEU A 417 15.26 1.21 18.75
CA LEU A 417 15.17 -0.02 19.55
C LEU A 417 16.51 -0.38 20.22
N LYS A 418 17.65 -0.08 19.59
CA LYS A 418 18.98 -0.23 20.20
C LYS A 418 19.20 0.75 21.35
N ALA A 419 18.69 1.98 21.26
CA ALA A 419 18.74 2.91 22.38
C ALA A 419 17.87 2.43 23.56
N LEU A 420 16.69 1.85 23.31
CA LEU A 420 15.90 1.19 24.36
C LEU A 420 16.67 0.04 25.02
N ARG A 421 17.33 -0.80 24.22
CA ARG A 421 18.16 -1.90 24.74
C ARG A 421 19.36 -1.43 25.58
N ARG A 422 19.85 -0.21 25.34
CA ARG A 422 20.97 0.40 26.10
C ARG A 422 20.52 1.06 27.41
N GLY A 423 19.23 1.01 27.73
CA GLY A 423 18.70 1.48 29.02
C GLY A 423 17.71 2.63 28.94
N ALA A 424 17.48 3.22 27.76
CA ALA A 424 16.38 4.18 27.61
C ALA A 424 15.04 3.45 27.84
N ARG A 425 14.15 4.04 28.63
CA ARG A 425 12.81 3.50 28.89
C ARG A 425 11.82 3.97 27.83
N ALA A 426 11.99 5.20 27.36
CA ALA A 426 11.13 5.81 26.36
C ALA A 426 11.94 6.55 25.30
N ILE A 427 11.50 6.46 24.05
CA ILE A 427 12.00 7.23 22.92
C ILE A 427 10.81 7.91 22.27
N GLU A 428 10.83 9.23 22.30
CA GLU A 428 9.73 10.05 21.81
C GLU A 428 10.29 11.17 20.94
N VAL A 429 9.73 11.38 19.75
CA VAL A 429 10.16 12.49 18.91
C VAL A 429 9.75 13.81 19.56
N ARG A 430 10.65 14.78 19.51
CA ARG A 430 10.39 16.14 19.97
C ARG A 430 9.28 16.80 19.12
N PRO A 431 8.26 17.43 19.71
CA PRO A 431 7.23 18.16 18.96
C PRO A 431 7.82 19.17 17.96
N GLU A 432 8.88 19.89 18.37
CA GLU A 432 9.60 20.85 17.54
C GLU A 432 10.28 20.21 16.31
N ALA A 433 10.79 18.98 16.44
CA ALA A 433 11.40 18.25 15.34
C ALA A 433 10.34 17.73 14.35
N GLN A 434 9.21 17.25 14.87
CA GLN A 434 8.07 16.85 14.05
C GLN A 434 7.49 18.04 13.27
N ALA A 435 7.21 19.17 13.94
CA ALA A 435 6.67 20.36 13.30
C ALA A 435 7.58 20.86 12.17
N ARG A 436 8.89 21.01 12.45
CA ARG A 436 9.90 21.41 11.45
C ARG A 436 9.95 20.45 10.25
N PHE A 437 9.80 19.15 10.49
CA PHE A 437 9.74 18.16 9.42
C PHE A 437 8.49 18.35 8.56
N LEU A 438 7.31 18.46 9.18
CA LEU A 438 6.03 18.59 8.47
C LEU A 438 5.93 19.89 7.69
N ASP A 439 6.42 21.01 8.24
CA ASP A 439 6.46 22.29 7.53
C ASP A 439 7.32 22.20 6.27
N ARG A 440 8.50 21.56 6.36
CA ARG A 440 9.35 21.32 5.19
C ARG A 440 8.65 20.47 4.13
N ILE A 441 7.92 19.43 4.54
CA ILE A 441 7.15 18.60 3.60
C ILE A 441 6.05 19.41 2.94
N ARG A 442 5.31 20.23 3.70
CA ARG A 442 4.29 21.12 3.16
C ARG A 442 4.85 22.07 2.10
N THR A 443 5.99 22.72 2.39
CA THR A 443 6.66 23.60 1.41
C THR A 443 7.11 22.84 0.16
N ARG A 444 7.65 21.62 0.31
CA ARG A 444 8.11 20.80 -0.83
C ARG A 444 6.95 20.27 -1.68
N MET A 445 5.80 19.99 -1.07
CA MET A 445 4.63 19.43 -1.73
C MET A 445 3.83 20.47 -2.51
N ALA A 446 3.88 21.74 -2.10
CA ALA A 446 3.08 22.84 -2.68
C ALA A 446 3.22 22.94 -4.21
N ASP A 447 4.44 22.80 -4.74
CA ASP A 447 4.71 22.90 -6.18
C ASP A 447 4.62 21.54 -6.91
N SER A 448 4.21 20.48 -6.22
CA SER A 448 4.20 19.13 -6.78
C SER A 448 2.99 18.91 -7.68
N ILE A 449 3.16 18.02 -8.67
CA ILE A 449 2.06 17.60 -9.57
C ILE A 449 0.88 16.98 -8.82
N TRP A 450 1.12 16.40 -7.63
CA TRP A 450 0.11 15.76 -6.79
C TRP A 450 -0.80 16.76 -6.08
N GLN A 451 -0.39 18.04 -5.98
CA GLN A 451 -1.15 19.10 -5.35
C GLN A 451 -1.64 20.14 -6.38
N ALA A 452 -0.83 20.47 -7.38
CA ALA A 452 -1.16 21.45 -8.43
C ALA A 452 -1.78 20.83 -9.72
N GLY A 453 -1.91 19.51 -9.80
CA GLY A 453 -2.33 18.80 -11.02
C GLY A 453 -3.83 18.84 -11.36
N GLY A 454 -4.65 19.49 -10.53
CA GLY A 454 -6.06 19.76 -10.79
C GLY A 454 -7.01 18.56 -10.67
N CYS A 455 -6.65 17.53 -9.87
CA CYS A 455 -7.49 16.34 -9.67
C CYS A 455 -7.83 16.08 -8.21
N LYS A 456 -8.97 15.43 -7.94
CA LYS A 456 -9.25 14.77 -6.66
C LYS A 456 -8.59 13.38 -6.67
N SER A 457 -7.61 13.17 -5.79
CA SER A 457 -6.90 11.90 -5.60
C SER A 457 -7.03 11.43 -4.15
N TRP A 458 -6.92 10.12 -3.92
CA TRP A 458 -6.89 9.52 -2.58
C TRP A 458 -5.67 9.94 -1.74
N TYR A 459 -4.71 10.63 -2.36
CA TYR A 459 -3.57 11.23 -1.66
C TYR A 459 -3.96 12.41 -0.76
N LEU A 460 -5.07 13.08 -1.06
CA LEU A 460 -5.48 14.33 -0.44
C LEU A 460 -6.45 14.07 0.72
N ASP A 461 -6.22 14.71 1.86
CA ASP A 461 -7.16 14.74 2.98
C ASP A 461 -8.37 15.66 2.69
N ALA A 462 -9.32 15.73 3.64
CA ALA A 462 -10.51 16.58 3.53
C ALA A 462 -10.17 18.08 3.41
N GLN A 463 -8.97 18.50 3.83
CA GLN A 463 -8.46 19.86 3.70
C GLN A 463 -7.61 20.06 2.43
N GLY A 464 -7.56 19.07 1.52
CA GLY A 464 -6.83 19.13 0.26
C GLY A 464 -5.32 18.97 0.39
N ARG A 465 -4.82 18.46 1.52
CA ARG A 465 -3.38 18.28 1.79
C ARG A 465 -2.95 16.86 1.46
N ASN A 466 -1.79 16.73 0.83
CA ASN A 466 -1.21 15.42 0.57
C ASN A 466 -0.51 14.87 1.82
N THR A 467 -1.17 13.94 2.49
CA THR A 467 -0.66 13.26 3.70
C THR A 467 -0.07 11.88 3.38
N THR A 468 -0.12 11.45 2.12
CA THR A 468 0.26 10.10 1.71
C THR A 468 1.68 10.05 1.12
N LEU A 469 1.97 10.91 0.16
CA LEU A 469 3.16 10.78 -0.67
C LEU A 469 4.39 11.47 -0.10
N TRP A 470 5.55 10.92 -0.42
CA TRP A 470 6.85 11.56 -0.25
C TRP A 470 7.15 12.45 -1.48
N PRO A 471 7.50 13.73 -1.30
CA PRO A 471 7.64 14.68 -2.41
C PRO A 471 8.97 14.58 -3.17
N ASP A 472 9.99 13.94 -2.60
CA ASP A 472 11.34 13.88 -3.16
C ASP A 472 11.71 12.45 -3.63
N SER A 473 12.99 12.24 -3.95
CA SER A 473 13.53 10.95 -4.39
C SER A 473 13.74 9.96 -3.23
N VAL A 474 13.87 8.66 -3.52
CA VAL A 474 14.16 7.65 -2.49
C VAL A 474 15.54 7.89 -1.86
N MET A 475 16.49 8.40 -2.65
CA MET A 475 17.82 8.77 -2.13
C MET A 475 17.74 9.94 -1.13
N ALA A 476 16.90 10.94 -1.38
CA ALA A 476 16.66 12.03 -0.44
C ALA A 476 16.04 11.50 0.86
N TYR A 477 15.06 10.61 0.77
CA TYR A 477 14.47 9.97 1.95
C TYR A 477 15.51 9.16 2.74
N ARG A 478 16.30 8.32 2.05
CA ARG A 478 17.39 7.55 2.67
C ARG A 478 18.38 8.45 3.41
N ARG A 479 18.77 9.59 2.84
CA ARG A 479 19.68 10.54 3.50
C ARG A 479 19.04 11.21 4.72
N SER A 480 17.74 11.51 4.64
CA SER A 480 17.00 12.12 5.76
C SER A 480 16.76 11.15 6.91
N ALA A 481 16.33 9.92 6.59
CA ALA A 481 15.64 9.06 7.54
C ALA A 481 16.37 7.78 7.93
N ARG A 482 17.41 7.34 7.20
CA ARG A 482 18.06 6.04 7.46
C ARG A 482 18.64 5.90 8.87
N ARG A 483 19.08 6.99 9.48
CA ARG A 483 19.61 7.00 10.85
C ARG A 483 18.73 7.88 11.71
N ALA A 484 18.31 7.35 12.86
CA ALA A 484 17.58 8.13 13.85
C ALA A 484 18.53 9.17 14.46
N ARG A 485 18.22 10.45 14.26
CA ARG A 485 19.00 11.55 14.84
C ARG A 485 18.58 11.70 16.30
N MET A 486 19.31 11.07 17.23
CA MET A 486 18.93 11.04 18.66
C MET A 486 18.68 12.45 19.26
N ALA A 487 19.29 13.51 18.73
CA ALA A 487 19.01 14.90 19.14
C ALA A 487 17.56 15.36 18.87
N ASP A 488 16.90 14.79 17.86
CA ASP A 488 15.48 15.03 17.56
C ASP A 488 14.54 14.22 18.48
N TYR A 489 15.09 13.37 19.35
CA TYR A 489 14.35 12.54 20.30
C TYR A 489 14.57 12.99 21.74
N ARG A 490 13.58 12.69 22.58
CA ARG A 490 13.70 12.66 24.04
C ARG A 490 13.89 11.20 24.44
N LEU A 491 14.95 10.95 25.21
CA LEU A 491 15.23 9.66 25.81
C LEU A 491 14.84 9.77 27.29
N GLY A 492 13.90 8.94 27.73
CA GLY A 492 13.41 8.89 29.11
C GLY A 492 13.79 7.60 29.83
#